data_AF-A0A2S5GVC3-F1
#
_entry.id   AF-A0A2S5GVC3-F1
#
_cell.length_a   1.000
_cell.length_b   1.000
_cell.length_c   1.000
_cell.angle_alpha   90.00
_cell.angle_beta   90.00
_cell.angle_gamma   90.00
#
_symmetry.space_group_name_H-M   'P 1'
#
loop_
_entity.id
_entity.type
_entity.pdbx_description
1 polymer ?
#
loop_
_entity_poly.entity_id
_entity_poly.type
_entity_poly.pdbx_seq_one_letter_code
_entity_poly.pdbx_strand_id
1 'polypeptide(L)'
;MSDSSYSARPRRPLVRPGFDPATQPWVVANDSLPAVPASLLTPDRLRGTLNQPSTWTLELSRDNDLRYPGREGTPVPAAVLIPLVTRDDGVHIMLTQRAAHLHDHAGQISFPGGRIETSDPTPVAAALREAQEETGLPEDHVEVLGSMPPYLTATGFSIIPVVSLVRPGFELAPDAFEVAEVFEVPLSFLMDPANHRLYEARLDDGRVRNYYGMPYGKHFIWGATAGMLRNLYHLLRHGLQPR
;
A
#
# COMPACT_ATOMS: atom_id res chain seq x y z
N MET A 1 2.36 -29.21 -34.99
CA MET A 1 1.68 -27.90 -34.99
C MET A 1 0.53 -27.99 -33.99
N SER A 2 0.80 -27.63 -32.74
CA SER A 2 -0.20 -27.61 -31.67
C SER A 2 -0.32 -26.17 -31.21
N ASP A 3 -1.43 -25.56 -31.63
CA ASP A 3 -1.84 -24.20 -31.32
C ASP A 3 -2.16 -24.11 -29.82
N SER A 4 -1.34 -23.37 -29.07
CA SER A 4 -1.61 -23.07 -27.66
C SER A 4 -2.49 -21.83 -27.61
N SER A 5 -3.80 -22.06 -27.55
CA SER A 5 -4.78 -21.00 -27.33
C SER A 5 -4.66 -20.50 -25.88
N TYR A 6 -3.93 -19.40 -25.70
CA TYR A 6 -4.03 -18.59 -24.49
C TYR A 6 -5.48 -18.06 -24.39
N SER A 7 -6.30 -18.74 -23.60
CA SER A 7 -7.62 -18.24 -23.23
C SER A 7 -7.43 -16.96 -22.42
N ALA A 8 -7.63 -15.81 -23.07
CA ALA A 8 -7.68 -14.52 -22.40
C ALA A 8 -8.80 -14.56 -21.35
N ARG A 9 -8.42 -14.61 -20.07
CA ARG A 9 -9.38 -14.61 -18.96
C ARG A 9 -10.24 -13.35 -19.03
N PRO A 10 -11.55 -13.44 -18.73
CA PRO A 10 -12.47 -12.31 -18.83
C PRO A 10 -11.96 -11.14 -17.97
N ARG A 11 -11.70 -10.00 -18.61
CA ARG A 11 -11.25 -8.77 -17.94
C ARG A 11 -12.36 -8.29 -17.00
N ARG A 12 -11.97 -7.94 -15.76
CA ARG A 12 -12.91 -7.39 -14.78
C ARG A 12 -13.43 -6.02 -15.28
N PRO A 13 -14.71 -5.68 -15.01
CA PRO A 13 -15.24 -4.35 -15.33
C PRO A 13 -14.42 -3.26 -14.63
N LEU A 14 -14.26 -2.13 -15.33
CA LEU A 14 -13.57 -0.94 -14.84
C LEU A 14 -14.17 -0.50 -13.50
N VAL A 15 -13.34 -0.40 -12.46
CA VAL A 15 -13.79 0.13 -11.17
C VAL A 15 -13.13 1.48 -10.92
N ARG A 16 -13.83 2.55 -11.27
CA ARG A 16 -13.51 3.90 -10.82
C ARG A 16 -14.49 4.28 -9.72
N PRO A 17 -14.04 4.97 -8.67
CA PRO A 17 -14.98 5.56 -7.71
C PRO A 17 -15.93 6.49 -8.47
N GLY A 18 -17.22 6.48 -8.11
CA GLY A 18 -18.21 7.42 -8.67
C GLY A 18 -18.04 8.87 -8.20
N PHE A 19 -16.92 9.18 -7.54
CA PHE A 19 -16.61 10.49 -6.95
C PHE A 19 -15.11 10.79 -7.15
N ASP A 20 -14.73 12.06 -7.11
CA ASP A 20 -13.32 12.45 -7.05
C ASP A 20 -12.81 12.31 -5.61
N PRO A 21 -11.87 11.39 -5.32
CA PRO A 21 -11.41 11.14 -3.95
C PRO A 21 -10.65 12.31 -3.31
N ALA A 22 -10.06 13.20 -4.09
CA ALA A 22 -9.24 14.30 -3.57
C ALA A 22 -10.08 15.51 -3.12
N THR A 23 -11.33 15.61 -3.58
CA THR A 23 -12.18 16.79 -3.34
C THR A 23 -13.24 16.59 -2.27
N GLN A 24 -13.29 15.40 -1.66
CA GLN A 24 -14.31 15.09 -0.65
C GLN A 24 -14.03 15.84 0.67
N PRO A 25 -15.06 16.14 1.49
CA PRO A 25 -14.85 16.69 2.82
C PRO A 25 -14.05 15.72 3.68
N TRP A 26 -13.21 16.27 4.56
CA TRP A 26 -12.39 15.47 5.47
C TRP A 26 -12.21 16.13 6.83
N VAL A 27 -11.90 15.29 7.81
CA VAL A 27 -11.43 15.69 9.13
C VAL A 27 -10.04 15.13 9.37
N VAL A 28 -9.25 15.73 10.25
CA VAL A 28 -7.99 15.11 10.66
C VAL A 28 -8.35 13.81 11.39
N ALA A 29 -7.70 12.71 11.02
CA ALA A 29 -8.00 11.39 11.58
C ALA A 29 -7.45 11.18 13.01
N ASN A 30 -7.23 12.26 13.78
CA ASN A 30 -6.19 12.27 14.81
C ASN A 30 -6.56 12.83 16.20
N ASP A 31 -7.81 12.89 16.64
CA ASP A 31 -8.16 13.70 17.83
C ASP A 31 -7.33 13.43 19.11
N SER A 32 -6.51 12.37 19.22
CA SER A 32 -5.48 12.24 20.28
C SER A 32 -4.21 11.40 19.95
N LEU A 33 -3.86 11.16 18.68
CA LEU A 33 -2.75 10.24 18.34
C LEU A 33 -1.40 10.98 18.10
N PRO A 34 -0.31 10.65 18.82
CA PRO A 34 1.00 11.27 18.63
C PRO A 34 1.76 10.69 17.44
N ALA A 35 2.59 11.51 16.79
CA ALA A 35 3.54 11.04 15.79
C ALA A 35 4.54 10.04 16.37
N VAL A 36 5.01 9.09 15.54
CA VAL A 36 6.18 8.28 15.90
C VAL A 36 7.43 9.17 15.78
N PRO A 37 8.22 9.36 16.84
CA PRO A 37 9.41 10.21 16.78
C PRO A 37 10.38 9.74 15.69
N ALA A 38 10.87 10.67 14.86
CA ALA A 38 11.82 10.36 13.79
C ALA A 38 13.09 9.66 14.30
N SER A 39 13.52 9.95 15.54
CA SER A 39 14.64 9.27 16.21
C SER A 39 14.42 7.78 16.45
N LEU A 40 13.19 7.29 16.38
CA LEU A 40 12.85 5.86 16.50
C LEU A 40 12.66 5.18 15.14
N LEU A 41 12.57 5.95 14.05
CA LEU A 41 12.36 5.45 12.69
C LEU A 41 13.69 5.12 12.00
N THR A 42 14.61 4.48 12.73
CA THR A 42 15.91 4.07 12.19
C THR A 42 15.86 2.64 11.68
N PRO A 43 16.70 2.26 10.69
CA PRO A 43 16.79 0.88 10.19
C PRO A 43 16.84 -0.20 11.29
N ASP A 44 17.69 -0.01 12.30
CA ASP A 44 17.88 -1.00 13.36
C ASP A 44 16.66 -1.14 14.28
N ARG A 45 15.98 -0.02 14.56
CA ARG A 45 14.75 -0.02 15.35
C ARG A 45 13.61 -0.67 14.60
N LEU A 46 13.45 -0.34 13.31
CA LEU A 46 12.46 -0.94 12.42
C LEU A 46 12.65 -2.46 12.33
N ARG A 47 13.89 -2.91 12.10
CA ARG A 47 14.25 -4.34 12.10
C ARG A 47 13.90 -4.99 13.44
N GLY A 48 14.29 -4.38 14.55
CA GLY A 48 14.02 -4.89 15.89
C GLY A 48 12.53 -5.01 16.21
N THR A 49 11.70 -4.08 15.75
CA THR A 49 10.25 -4.09 15.98
C THR A 49 9.52 -5.07 15.05
N LEU A 50 9.84 -5.07 13.76
CA LEU A 50 9.12 -5.85 12.75
C LEU A 50 9.48 -7.35 12.76
N ASN A 51 10.68 -7.71 13.22
CA ASN A 51 11.09 -9.11 13.39
C ASN A 51 10.50 -9.79 14.64
N GLN A 52 9.80 -9.05 15.50
CA GLN A 52 9.15 -9.63 16.68
C GLN A 52 7.78 -10.18 16.29
N PRO A 53 7.36 -11.36 16.79
CA PRO A 53 6.01 -11.85 16.60
C PRO A 53 5.04 -10.89 17.29
N SER A 54 4.51 -9.93 16.54
CA SER A 54 3.59 -8.95 17.07
C SER A 54 2.21 -9.59 17.25
N THR A 55 1.76 -9.72 18.49
CA THR A 55 0.36 -9.93 18.85
C THR A 55 -0.42 -8.64 18.56
N TRP A 56 -0.77 -8.40 17.30
CA TRP A 56 -1.47 -7.18 16.91
C TRP A 56 -2.87 -7.48 16.34
N THR A 57 -3.79 -6.57 16.61
CA THR A 57 -5.16 -6.59 16.09
C THR A 57 -5.31 -5.47 15.07
N LEU A 58 -5.66 -5.83 13.83
CA LEU A 58 -5.88 -4.91 12.71
C LEU A 58 -6.86 -3.80 13.10
N GLU A 59 -6.45 -2.53 12.95
CA GLU A 59 -7.44 -1.47 12.85
C GLU A 59 -8.16 -1.68 11.52
N LEU A 60 -9.29 -2.37 11.59
CA LEU A 60 -10.21 -2.50 10.47
C LEU A 60 -10.72 -1.09 10.19
N SER A 61 -10.05 -0.38 9.28
CA SER A 61 -10.60 0.83 8.69
C SER A 61 -12.01 0.47 8.22
N ARG A 62 -13.02 1.27 8.61
CA ARG A 62 -14.41 1.12 8.18
C ARG A 62 -14.59 1.12 6.65
N ASP A 63 -13.53 1.43 5.90
CA ASP A 63 -13.35 1.15 4.47
C ASP A 63 -13.69 -0.30 4.08
N ASN A 64 -13.49 -1.27 4.98
CA ASN A 64 -13.70 -2.71 4.71
C ASN A 64 -15.18 -3.08 4.52
N ASP A 65 -16.12 -2.25 4.98
CA ASP A 65 -17.54 -2.61 5.02
C ASP A 65 -18.25 -2.42 3.68
N LEU A 66 -17.64 -1.74 2.72
CA LEU A 66 -18.27 -1.41 1.43
C LEU A 66 -17.43 -1.90 0.25
N ARG A 67 -17.58 -3.19 -0.08
CA ARG A 67 -17.16 -3.68 -1.39
C ARG A 67 -18.00 -3.03 -2.48
N TYR A 68 -17.37 -2.73 -3.61
CA TYR A 68 -18.10 -2.26 -4.78
C TYR A 68 -19.08 -3.35 -5.26
N PRO A 69 -20.26 -2.96 -5.78
CA PRO A 69 -21.21 -3.92 -6.34
C PRO A 69 -20.53 -4.87 -7.35
N GLY A 70 -20.73 -6.17 -7.18
CA GLY A 70 -20.08 -7.21 -7.99
C GLY A 70 -18.66 -7.61 -7.53
N ARG A 71 -18.27 -7.22 -6.31
CA ARG A 71 -17.01 -7.61 -5.65
C ARG A 71 -17.23 -8.36 -4.31
N GLU A 72 -18.44 -8.84 -4.07
CA GLU A 72 -18.86 -9.52 -2.83
C GLU A 72 -18.34 -10.96 -2.72
N GLY A 73 -17.86 -11.55 -3.83
CA GLY A 73 -17.33 -12.91 -3.88
C GLY A 73 -16.02 -13.14 -3.11
N THR A 74 -15.42 -14.31 -3.25
CA THR A 74 -14.13 -14.63 -2.62
C THR A 74 -13.07 -13.59 -3.00
N PRO A 75 -12.41 -12.92 -2.03
CA PRO A 75 -11.36 -11.96 -2.32
C PRO A 75 -10.23 -12.57 -3.15
N VAL A 76 -9.69 -11.79 -4.09
CA VAL A 76 -8.50 -12.19 -4.85
C VAL A 76 -7.28 -12.02 -3.97
N PRO A 77 -6.46 -13.07 -3.77
CA PRO A 77 -5.21 -12.95 -3.05
C PRO A 77 -4.23 -12.05 -3.83
N ALA A 78 -3.65 -11.09 -3.12
CA ALA A 78 -2.65 -10.16 -3.64
C ALA A 78 -1.60 -9.91 -2.56
N ALA A 79 -0.43 -9.45 -2.98
CA ALA A 79 0.63 -9.04 -2.07
C ALA A 79 1.28 -7.76 -2.60
N VAL A 80 1.67 -6.88 -1.67
CA VAL A 80 2.40 -5.65 -1.99
C VAL A 80 3.65 -5.56 -1.15
N LEU A 81 4.71 -5.00 -1.71
CA LEU A 81 5.91 -4.67 -0.97
C LEU A 81 5.78 -3.25 -0.39
N ILE A 82 6.05 -3.09 0.90
CA ILE A 82 6.26 -1.80 1.56
C ILE A 82 7.78 -1.61 1.66
N PRO A 83 8.44 -1.00 0.65
CA PRO A 83 9.88 -0.77 0.63
C PRO A 83 10.27 0.43 1.51
N LEU A 84 10.89 0.15 2.66
CA LEU A 84 11.48 1.16 3.55
C LEU A 84 12.91 1.46 3.09
N VAL A 85 13.07 2.50 2.29
CA VAL A 85 14.32 2.86 1.64
C VAL A 85 15.18 3.70 2.58
N THR A 86 16.42 3.27 2.82
CA THR A 86 17.37 4.03 3.64
C THR A 86 18.01 5.14 2.80
N ARG A 87 17.91 6.38 3.28
CA ARG A 87 18.51 7.60 2.72
C ARG A 87 19.31 8.34 3.78
N ASP A 88 20.14 9.29 3.35
CA ASP A 88 20.98 10.10 4.25
C ASP A 88 20.15 10.97 5.21
N ASP A 89 18.96 11.39 4.78
CA ASP A 89 18.03 12.23 5.56
C ASP A 89 16.99 11.40 6.35
N GLY A 90 17.03 10.07 6.28
CA GLY A 90 16.17 9.17 7.03
C GLY A 90 15.64 8.00 6.22
N VAL A 91 14.63 7.31 6.76
CA VAL A 91 13.93 6.24 6.05
C VAL A 91 12.77 6.82 5.27
N HIS A 92 12.61 6.39 4.03
CA HIS A 92 11.50 6.75 3.14
C HIS A 92 10.70 5.52 2.76
N ILE A 93 9.48 5.71 2.28
CA ILE A 93 8.67 4.67 1.64
C ILE A 93 8.63 4.96 0.15
N MET A 94 9.03 3.98 -0.67
CA MET A 94 8.87 4.04 -2.12
C MET A 94 7.45 3.64 -2.52
N LEU A 95 6.86 4.43 -3.41
CA LEU A 95 5.52 4.27 -3.97
C LEU A 95 5.58 4.41 -5.49
N THR A 96 4.60 3.82 -6.16
CA THR A 96 4.39 3.94 -7.60
C THR A 96 3.13 4.75 -7.89
N GLN A 97 3.16 5.52 -8.97
CA GLN A 97 1.96 6.07 -9.59
C GLN A 97 1.65 5.28 -10.85
N ARG A 98 0.47 4.65 -10.88
CA ARG A 98 0.02 3.87 -12.05
C ARG A 98 -0.21 4.78 -13.26
N ALA A 99 0.15 4.32 -14.45
CA ALA A 99 -0.10 5.06 -15.67
C ALA A 99 -1.59 5.35 -15.89
N ALA A 100 -1.92 6.56 -16.36
CA ALA A 100 -3.31 7.03 -16.48
C ALA A 100 -4.15 6.28 -17.53
N HIS A 101 -3.49 5.56 -18.44
CA HIS A 101 -4.14 4.82 -19.52
C HIS A 101 -4.53 3.39 -19.09
N LEU A 102 -4.08 2.93 -17.93
CA LEU A 102 -4.41 1.60 -17.43
C LEU A 102 -5.91 1.47 -17.15
N HIS A 103 -6.42 0.25 -17.35
CA HIS A 103 -7.83 -0.05 -17.12
C HIS A 103 -8.16 0.09 -15.64
N ASP A 104 -7.52 -0.68 -14.77
CA ASP A 104 -7.77 -0.62 -13.33
C ASP A 104 -6.83 0.40 -12.64
N HIS A 105 -7.39 1.18 -11.70
CA HIS A 105 -6.65 2.09 -10.82
C HIS A 105 -5.78 3.15 -11.52
N ALA A 106 -6.18 3.59 -12.71
CA ALA A 106 -5.52 4.65 -13.48
C ALA A 106 -5.12 5.86 -12.61
N GLY A 107 -3.83 6.23 -12.63
CA GLY A 107 -3.30 7.40 -11.93
C GLY A 107 -3.22 7.27 -10.40
N GLN A 108 -3.67 6.15 -9.83
CA GLN A 108 -3.64 5.94 -8.38
C GLN A 108 -2.23 5.65 -7.90
N ILE A 109 -1.98 6.04 -6.64
CA ILE A 109 -0.74 5.77 -5.95
C ILE A 109 -0.88 4.48 -5.16
N SER A 110 0.09 3.58 -5.36
CA SER A 110 0.13 2.27 -4.74
C SER A 110 1.54 1.94 -4.26
N PHE A 111 1.60 0.96 -3.37
CA PHE A 111 2.80 0.17 -3.20
C PHE A 111 3.05 -0.66 -4.46
N PRO A 112 4.32 -0.97 -4.79
CA PRO A 112 4.59 -1.98 -5.81
C PRO A 112 4.01 -3.33 -5.39
N GLY A 113 3.34 -4.02 -6.31
CA GLY A 113 2.69 -5.28 -6.00
C GLY A 113 1.49 -5.63 -6.86
N GLY A 114 1.05 -6.88 -6.73
CA GLY A 114 0.03 -7.43 -7.61
C GLY A 114 -0.64 -8.68 -7.06
N ARG A 115 -1.20 -9.46 -7.98
CA ARG A 115 -1.91 -10.71 -7.62
C ARG A 115 -0.89 -11.77 -7.22
N ILE A 116 -1.27 -12.62 -6.27
CA ILE A 116 -0.51 -13.83 -6.00
C ILE A 116 -0.84 -14.84 -7.10
N GLU A 117 0.17 -15.22 -7.87
CA GLU A 117 0.06 -16.22 -8.92
C GLU A 117 0.23 -17.64 -8.39
N THR A 118 -0.17 -18.62 -9.20
CA THR A 118 -0.01 -20.04 -8.84
C THR A 118 1.45 -20.49 -8.76
N SER A 119 2.34 -19.76 -9.44
CA SER A 119 3.79 -19.94 -9.41
C SER A 119 4.45 -19.33 -8.17
N ASP A 120 3.78 -18.41 -7.48
CA ASP A 120 4.34 -17.74 -6.31
C ASP A 120 4.27 -18.70 -5.10
N PRO A 121 5.40 -19.18 -4.55
CA PRO A 121 5.39 -20.13 -3.44
C PRO A 121 4.89 -19.49 -2.13
N THR A 122 4.97 -18.16 -2.03
CA THR A 122 4.56 -17.38 -0.86
C THR A 122 4.07 -15.99 -1.27
N PRO A 123 3.28 -15.30 -0.42
CA PRO A 123 2.95 -13.88 -0.61
C PRO A 123 4.19 -12.97 -0.70
N VAL A 124 5.26 -13.31 0.02
CA VAL A 124 6.53 -12.57 -0.04
C VAL A 124 7.16 -12.68 -1.43
N ALA A 125 7.18 -13.87 -2.02
CA ALA A 125 7.70 -14.08 -3.36
C ALA A 125 6.90 -13.28 -4.41
N ALA A 126 5.56 -13.25 -4.28
CA ALA A 126 4.71 -12.43 -5.14
C ALA A 126 5.03 -10.94 -5.03
N ALA A 127 5.16 -10.42 -3.80
CA ALA A 127 5.48 -9.01 -3.57
C ALA A 127 6.84 -8.60 -4.14
N LEU A 128 7.86 -9.47 -4.01
CA LEU A 128 9.21 -9.22 -4.53
C LEU A 128 9.24 -9.27 -6.06
N ARG A 129 8.61 -10.28 -6.67
CA ARG A 129 8.47 -10.40 -8.12
C ARG A 129 7.83 -9.17 -8.73
N GLU A 130 6.65 -8.80 -8.22
CA GLU A 130 5.90 -7.64 -8.71
C GLU A 130 6.68 -6.33 -8.51
N ALA A 131 7.38 -6.16 -7.38
CA ALA A 131 8.21 -4.98 -7.17
C ALA A 131 9.39 -4.90 -8.16
N GLN A 132 10.01 -6.02 -8.47
CA GLN A 132 11.05 -6.09 -9.49
C GLN A 132 10.49 -5.79 -10.88
N GLU A 133 9.34 -6.35 -11.24
CA GLU A 133 8.67 -6.13 -12.53
C GLU A 133 8.24 -4.66 -12.72
N GLU A 134 7.58 -4.06 -11.72
CA GLU A 134 7.03 -2.71 -11.83
C GLU A 134 8.09 -1.61 -11.72
N THR A 135 9.12 -1.79 -10.88
CA THR A 135 10.08 -0.73 -10.54
C THR A 135 11.52 -1.02 -10.94
N GLY A 136 11.84 -2.27 -11.28
CA GLY A 136 13.23 -2.72 -11.48
C GLY A 136 14.01 -2.91 -10.18
N LEU A 137 13.38 -2.81 -9.00
CA LEU A 137 14.06 -2.95 -7.71
C LEU A 137 14.71 -4.34 -7.58
N PRO A 138 16.06 -4.41 -7.45
CA PRO A 138 16.76 -5.69 -7.32
C PRO A 138 16.48 -6.36 -5.96
N GLU A 139 16.14 -7.65 -5.99
CA GLU A 139 15.81 -8.42 -4.78
C GLU A 139 16.96 -8.47 -3.76
N ASP A 140 18.21 -8.46 -4.20
CA ASP A 140 19.40 -8.48 -3.34
C ASP A 140 19.61 -7.19 -2.53
N HIS A 141 18.92 -6.11 -2.88
CA HIS A 141 18.85 -4.89 -2.08
C HIS A 141 17.75 -4.94 -1.01
N VAL A 142 16.86 -5.93 -1.04
CA VAL A 142 15.66 -6.00 -0.21
C VAL A 142 15.85 -6.99 0.95
N GLU A 143 15.73 -6.49 2.18
CA GLU A 143 15.65 -7.28 3.40
C GLU A 143 14.19 -7.35 3.87
N VAL A 144 13.54 -8.51 3.77
CA VAL A 144 12.16 -8.68 4.27
C VAL A 144 12.16 -8.72 5.80
N LEU A 145 11.38 -7.83 6.42
CA LEU A 145 11.27 -7.71 7.88
C LEU A 145 10.02 -8.43 8.43
N GLY A 146 9.02 -8.66 7.59
CA GLY A 146 7.80 -9.36 8.00
C GLY A 146 6.61 -9.03 7.11
N SER A 147 5.42 -9.50 7.50
CA SER A 147 4.17 -9.19 6.83
C SER A 147 3.12 -8.72 7.82
N MET A 148 2.31 -7.76 7.40
CA MET A 148 1.15 -7.30 8.14
C MET A 148 -0.06 -8.21 7.85
N PRO A 149 -1.09 -8.23 8.72
CA PRO A 149 -2.34 -8.91 8.43
C PRO A 149 -2.96 -8.48 7.09
N PRO A 150 -3.73 -9.38 6.43
CA PRO A 150 -4.35 -9.06 5.15
C PRO A 150 -5.28 -7.84 5.24
N TYR A 151 -5.19 -6.96 4.25
CA TYR A 151 -6.05 -5.80 4.07
C TYR A 151 -7.09 -6.09 2.97
N LEU A 152 -8.38 -6.00 3.30
CA LEU A 152 -9.47 -6.20 2.34
C LEU A 152 -9.82 -4.89 1.64
N THR A 153 -9.79 -4.87 0.32
CA THR A 153 -10.10 -3.67 -0.46
C THR A 153 -11.55 -3.66 -0.93
N ALA A 154 -12.10 -2.45 -1.14
CA ALA A 154 -13.40 -2.27 -1.78
C ALA A 154 -13.47 -2.91 -3.18
N THR A 155 -12.32 -3.07 -3.86
CA THR A 155 -12.18 -3.73 -5.16
C THR A 155 -12.16 -5.26 -5.11
N GLY A 156 -12.27 -5.87 -3.92
CA GLY A 156 -12.36 -7.32 -3.76
C GLY A 156 -11.01 -8.04 -3.79
N PHE A 157 -9.93 -7.36 -3.39
CA PHE A 157 -8.63 -7.99 -3.12
C PHE A 157 -8.43 -8.18 -1.62
N SER A 158 -7.74 -9.26 -1.26
CA SER A 158 -7.15 -9.48 0.06
C SER A 158 -5.64 -9.33 -0.08
N ILE A 159 -5.12 -8.16 0.28
CA ILE A 159 -3.73 -7.77 0.07
C ILE A 159 -2.91 -8.10 1.31
N ILE A 160 -1.83 -8.86 1.15
CA ILE A 160 -0.83 -9.08 2.21
C ILE A 160 0.27 -8.02 2.06
N PRO A 161 0.42 -7.07 3.01
CA PRO A 161 1.48 -6.08 2.97
C PRO A 161 2.77 -6.67 3.54
N VAL A 162 3.81 -6.74 2.72
CA VAL A 162 5.12 -7.28 3.08
C VAL A 162 6.05 -6.10 3.37
N VAL A 163 6.50 -5.94 4.60
CA VAL A 163 7.38 -4.83 5.00
C VAL A 163 8.83 -5.23 4.80
N SER A 164 9.61 -4.36 4.16
CA SER A 164 11.01 -4.61 3.87
C SER A 164 11.87 -3.38 4.13
N LEU A 165 13.14 -3.61 4.38
CA LEU A 165 14.17 -2.58 4.36
C LEU A 165 14.91 -2.65 3.01
N VAL A 166 15.13 -1.51 2.37
CA VAL A 166 15.86 -1.44 1.09
C VAL A 166 17.17 -0.70 1.30
N ARG A 167 18.27 -1.39 1.01
CA ARG A 167 19.62 -0.83 1.06
C ARG A 167 19.86 0.09 -0.14
N PRO A 168 20.53 1.24 0.02
CA PRO A 168 20.83 2.14 -1.09
C PRO A 168 21.78 1.50 -2.11
N GLY A 169 22.01 2.18 -3.24
CA GLY A 169 22.95 1.74 -4.28
C GLY A 169 22.33 0.90 -5.39
N PHE A 170 21.01 0.98 -5.57
CA PHE A 170 20.30 0.40 -6.71
C PHE A 170 19.95 1.48 -7.73
N GLU A 171 19.73 1.06 -8.98
CA GLU A 171 19.09 1.86 -10.00
C GLU A 171 17.71 1.27 -10.30
N LEU A 172 16.71 2.13 -10.43
CA LEU A 172 15.36 1.71 -10.79
C LEU A 172 15.20 1.70 -12.30
N ALA A 173 14.41 0.75 -12.79
CA ALA A 173 14.04 0.61 -14.19
C ALA A 173 12.53 0.34 -14.27
N PRO A 174 11.68 1.34 -13.99
CA PRO A 174 10.24 1.13 -13.95
C PRO A 174 9.69 0.78 -15.34
N ASP A 175 8.71 -0.12 -15.38
CA ASP A 175 7.96 -0.38 -16.61
C ASP A 175 7.09 0.85 -16.93
N ALA A 176 7.52 1.65 -17.90
CA ALA A 176 6.83 2.87 -18.31
C ALA A 176 5.40 2.63 -18.84
N PHE A 177 5.06 1.39 -19.21
CA PHE A 177 3.68 1.04 -19.56
C PHE A 177 2.79 1.01 -18.32
N GLU A 178 3.29 0.49 -17.20
CA GLU A 178 2.48 0.32 -16.00
C GLU A 178 2.65 1.46 -14.97
N VAL A 179 3.86 1.99 -14.87
CA VAL A 179 4.29 2.95 -13.85
C VAL A 179 4.67 4.28 -14.51
N ALA A 180 3.88 5.32 -14.22
CA ALA A 180 4.17 6.68 -14.68
C ALA A 180 5.28 7.36 -13.86
N GLU A 181 5.38 7.03 -12.58
CA GLU A 181 6.36 7.62 -11.67
C GLU A 181 6.65 6.66 -10.52
N VAL A 182 7.92 6.57 -10.13
CA VAL A 182 8.33 6.02 -8.82
C VAL A 182 8.82 7.20 -7.99
N PHE A 183 8.33 7.30 -6.76
CA PHE A 183 8.69 8.38 -5.85
C PHE A 183 8.76 7.90 -4.41
N GLU A 184 9.38 8.71 -3.56
CA GLU A 184 9.61 8.39 -2.15
C GLU A 184 8.96 9.45 -1.26
N VAL A 185 8.45 8.99 -0.11
CA VAL A 185 7.87 9.84 0.92
C VAL A 185 8.59 9.56 2.24
N PRO A 186 9.04 10.59 2.98
CA PRO A 186 9.67 10.38 4.28
C PRO A 186 8.78 9.56 5.20
N LEU A 187 9.32 8.51 5.82
CA LEU A 187 8.57 7.69 6.76
C LEU A 187 8.08 8.53 7.94
N SER A 188 8.85 9.52 8.39
CA SER A 188 8.45 10.46 9.44
C SER A 188 7.17 11.23 9.09
N PHE A 189 6.97 11.62 7.83
CA PHE A 189 5.74 12.25 7.36
C PHE A 189 4.55 11.29 7.44
N LEU A 190 4.74 10.05 6.96
CA LEU A 190 3.71 9.01 6.94
C LEU A 190 3.39 8.43 8.33
N MET A 191 4.28 8.61 9.31
CA MET A 191 4.09 8.18 10.69
C MET A 191 3.64 9.32 11.62
N ASP A 192 3.24 10.46 11.06
CA ASP A 192 2.60 11.56 11.76
C ASP A 192 1.09 11.59 11.44
N PRO A 193 0.23 11.23 12.42
CA PRO A 193 -1.22 11.29 12.28
C PRO A 193 -1.79 12.64 11.84
N ALA A 194 -1.07 13.75 12.03
CA ALA A 194 -1.49 15.06 11.52
C ALA A 194 -1.60 15.10 9.99
N ASN A 195 -0.86 14.22 9.29
CA ASN A 195 -0.92 14.09 7.84
C ASN A 195 -2.01 13.12 7.38
N HIS A 196 -2.72 12.47 8.31
CA HIS A 196 -3.76 11.50 8.01
C HIS A 196 -5.12 12.17 8.04
N ARG A 197 -5.80 12.19 6.90
CA ARG A 197 -7.13 12.77 6.73
C ARG A 197 -8.14 11.66 6.54
N LEU A 198 -9.25 11.73 7.27
CA LEU A 198 -10.40 10.86 7.09
C LEU A 198 -11.41 11.58 6.20
N TYR A 199 -11.54 11.12 4.97
CA TYR A 199 -12.47 11.66 3.98
C TYR A 199 -13.81 10.94 4.06
N GLU A 200 -14.88 11.68 3.77
CA GLU A 200 -16.24 11.15 3.67
C GLU A 200 -16.79 11.41 2.26
N ALA A 201 -17.08 10.33 1.51
CA ALA A 201 -17.77 10.40 0.22
C ALA A 201 -19.21 9.90 0.36
N ARG A 202 -20.16 10.65 -0.19
CA ARG A 202 -21.55 10.20 -0.36
C ARG A 202 -21.69 9.52 -1.72
N LEU A 203 -22.16 8.28 -1.72
CA LEU A 203 -22.36 7.49 -2.94
C LEU A 203 -23.78 7.72 -3.49
N ASP A 204 -23.97 7.45 -4.78
CA ASP A 204 -25.25 7.63 -5.48
C ASP A 204 -26.39 6.78 -4.89
N ASP A 205 -26.05 5.66 -4.24
CA ASP A 205 -26.99 4.78 -3.55
C ASP A 205 -27.32 5.24 -2.11
N GLY A 206 -26.88 6.43 -1.71
CA GLY A 206 -27.11 7.01 -0.40
C GLY A 206 -26.18 6.50 0.71
N ARG A 207 -25.30 5.53 0.42
CA ARG A 207 -24.29 5.08 1.39
C ARG A 207 -23.19 6.13 1.56
N VAL A 208 -22.57 6.10 2.73
CA VAL A 208 -21.41 6.93 3.06
C VAL A 208 -20.18 6.04 3.10
N ARG A 209 -19.15 6.43 2.34
CA ARG A 209 -17.85 5.78 2.36
C ARG A 209 -16.84 6.67 3.06
N ASN A 210 -16.25 6.13 4.11
CA ASN A 210 -15.08 6.71 4.73
C ASN A 210 -13.82 6.11 4.10
N TYR A 211 -12.77 6.92 3.96
CA TYR A 211 -11.46 6.46 3.56
C TYR A 211 -10.34 7.38 4.04
N TYR A 212 -9.16 6.82 4.24
CA TYR A 212 -7.98 7.61 4.57
C TYR A 212 -7.35 8.22 3.32
N GLY A 213 -6.79 9.41 3.49
CA GLY A 213 -5.92 10.06 2.53
C GLY A 213 -4.77 10.82 3.20
N MET A 214 -3.61 10.84 2.55
CA MET A 214 -2.37 11.45 2.99
C MET A 214 -1.77 12.25 1.82
N PRO A 215 -2.19 13.51 1.60
CA PRO A 215 -1.66 14.33 0.51
C PRO A 215 -0.19 14.70 0.77
N TYR A 216 0.68 14.53 -0.23
CA TYR A 216 2.09 14.84 -0.14
C TYR A 216 2.57 15.48 -1.46
N GLY A 217 2.93 16.76 -1.44
CA GLY A 217 3.27 17.49 -2.66
C GLY A 217 2.14 17.44 -3.69
N LYS A 218 2.43 16.93 -4.90
CA LYS A 218 1.44 16.71 -5.98
C LYS A 218 0.68 15.38 -5.85
N HIS A 219 1.09 14.51 -4.93
CA HIS A 219 0.64 13.14 -4.81
C HIS A 219 -0.50 13.02 -3.80
N PHE A 220 -1.61 12.43 -4.20
CA PHE A 220 -2.73 12.12 -3.31
C PHE A 220 -2.74 10.63 -2.97
N ILE A 221 -2.13 10.26 -1.83
CA ILE A 221 -2.10 8.87 -1.36
C ILE A 221 -3.42 8.58 -0.65
N TRP A 222 -4.22 7.60 -1.10
CA TRP A 222 -5.55 7.40 -0.53
C TRP A 222 -6.04 5.94 -0.65
N GLY A 223 -7.18 5.66 -0.02
CA GLY A 223 -7.83 4.35 -0.10
C GLY A 223 -6.95 3.24 0.50
N ALA A 224 -6.82 2.11 -0.20
CA ALA A 224 -6.10 0.94 0.32
C ALA A 224 -4.65 1.25 0.71
N THR A 225 -3.94 2.06 -0.09
CA THR A 225 -2.55 2.47 0.19
C THR A 225 -2.48 3.25 1.50
N ALA A 226 -3.32 4.27 1.68
CA ALA A 226 -3.38 5.06 2.91
C ALA A 226 -3.87 4.23 4.11
N GLY A 227 -4.81 3.30 3.90
CA GLY A 227 -5.27 2.37 4.94
C GLY A 227 -4.16 1.44 5.43
N MET A 228 -3.35 0.89 4.53
CA MET A 228 -2.18 0.08 4.90
C MET A 228 -1.10 0.92 5.59
N LEU A 229 -0.84 2.14 5.14
CA LEU A 229 0.07 3.09 5.82
C LEU A 229 -0.39 3.44 7.23
N ARG A 230 -1.71 3.66 7.41
CA ARG A 230 -2.29 3.90 8.72
C ARG A 230 -2.05 2.71 9.66
N ASN A 231 -2.24 1.49 9.16
CA ASN A 231 -1.96 0.28 9.93
C ASN A 231 -0.47 0.11 10.27
N LEU A 232 0.43 0.47 9.34
CA LEU A 232 1.87 0.51 9.63
C LEU A 232 2.20 1.50 10.74
N TYR A 233 1.57 2.69 10.73
CA TYR A 233 1.69 3.65 11.83
C TYR A 233 1.30 3.05 13.18
N HIS A 234 0.15 2.37 13.27
CA HIS A 234 -0.26 1.73 14.52
C HIS A 234 0.74 0.66 14.96
N LEU A 235 1.20 -0.18 14.03
CA LEU A 235 2.21 -1.20 14.31
C LEU A 235 3.48 -0.57 14.88
N LEU A 236 4.06 0.42 14.19
CA LEU A 236 5.31 1.05 14.59
C LEU A 236 5.15 1.84 15.89
N ARG A 237 4.04 2.55 16.09
CA ARG A 237 3.76 3.26 17.34
C ARG A 237 3.73 2.31 18.53
N HIS A 238 3.04 1.17 18.43
CA HIS A 238 2.98 0.20 19.52
C HIS A 238 4.32 -0.52 19.74
N GLY A 239 5.03 -0.83 18.65
CA GLY A 239 6.27 -1.60 18.71
C GLY A 239 7.53 -0.80 19.05
N LEU A 240 7.52 0.53 18.87
CA LEU A 240 8.66 1.41 19.13
C LEU A 240 8.55 2.20 20.44
N GLN A 241 7.40 2.16 21.12
CA GLN A 241 7.28 2.78 22.45
C GLN A 241 8.19 2.07 23.47
N PRO A 242 8.88 2.84 24.35
CA PRO A 242 9.63 2.24 25.45
C PRO A 242 8.67 1.39 26.31
N ARG A 243 9.07 0.16 26.62
CA ARG A 243 8.35 -0.69 27.59
C ARG A 243 8.60 -0.19 29.01
#